data_AF-G5K4A6-F1
#
_entry.id   AF-G5K4A6-F1
#
_cell.length_a   1.000
_cell.length_b   1.000
_cell.length_c   1.000
_cell.angle_alpha   90.00
_cell.angle_beta   90.00
_cell.angle_gamma   90.00
#
_symmetry.space_group_name_H-M   'P 1'
#
loop_
_entity.id
_entity.type
_entity.pdbx_description
1 polymer ?
#
loop_
_entity_poly.entity_id
_entity_poly.type
_entity_poly.pdbx_seq_one_letter_code
_entity_poly.pdbx_strand_id
1 'polypeptide(L)'
;MIKNLTMNNGLTIPALGFGTYNAQDGEEAYQSTLAALKAGYRHIDTARIYKNEESIGRAIRDSGIPREELFITTKLWNTGHSYEGAKAALAASLERLQMDYVDL
;
A
#
# COMPACT_ATOMS: atom_id res chain seq x y z
N MET A 1 3.08 21.08 3.11
CA MET A 1 2.22 20.16 2.33
C MET A 1 3.10 19.31 1.43
N ILE A 2 2.85 18.00 1.35
CA ILE A 2 3.55 17.11 0.41
C ILE A 2 3.11 17.47 -1.01
N LYS A 3 4.07 17.61 -1.94
CA LYS A 3 3.79 17.91 -3.35
C LYS A 3 3.15 16.69 -4.01
N ASN A 4 2.07 16.88 -4.77
CA ASN A 4 1.50 15.86 -5.64
C ASN A 4 2.04 16.02 -7.07
N LEU A 5 2.27 14.91 -7.76
CA LEU A 5 2.66 14.86 -9.17
C LEU A 5 1.51 14.28 -9.99
N THR A 6 1.25 14.83 -11.16
CA THR A 6 0.23 14.33 -12.10
C THR A 6 0.84 13.24 -12.97
N MET A 7 0.21 12.07 -12.99
CA MET A 7 0.58 10.94 -13.85
C MET A 7 -0.02 11.10 -15.26
N ASN A 8 0.42 10.27 -16.21
CA ASN A 8 -0.01 10.36 -17.61
C ASN A 8 -1.50 10.04 -17.83
N ASN A 9 -2.17 9.43 -16.85
CA ASN A 9 -3.61 9.14 -16.85
C ASN A 9 -4.44 10.24 -16.14
N GLY A 10 -3.82 11.34 -15.72
CA GLY A 10 -4.48 12.46 -15.04
C GLY A 10 -4.67 12.31 -13.54
N LEU A 11 -4.45 11.11 -12.97
CA LEU A 11 -4.45 10.89 -11.53
C LEU A 11 -3.21 11.53 -10.88
N THR A 12 -3.27 11.76 -9.57
CA THR A 12 -2.16 12.35 -8.82
C THR A 12 -1.56 11.38 -7.81
N ILE A 13 -0.24 11.43 -7.66
CA ILE A 13 0.52 10.65 -6.67
C ILE A 13 1.29 11.60 -5.72
N PRO A 14 1.31 11.35 -4.40
CA PRO A 14 2.20 12.09 -3.50
C PRO A 14 3.68 11.81 -3.80
N ALA A 15 4.45 12.87 -4.01
CA ALA A 15 5.86 12.80 -4.38
C ALA A 15 6.76 12.15 -3.31
N LEU A 16 6.27 12.06 -2.08
CA LEU A 16 6.93 11.38 -0.97
C LEU A 16 6.03 10.24 -0.48
N GLY A 17 6.59 9.03 -0.45
CA GLY A 17 5.94 7.82 0.05
C GLY A 17 6.77 7.13 1.12
N PHE A 18 6.12 6.28 1.90
CA PHE A 18 6.73 5.43 2.92
C PHE A 18 6.84 3.99 2.39
N GLY A 19 8.07 3.50 2.22
CA GLY A 19 8.34 2.14 1.77
C GLY A 19 8.40 1.15 2.93
N THR A 20 7.81 -0.02 2.75
CA THR A 20 7.65 -1.04 3.81
C THR A 20 8.57 -2.25 3.62
N TYR A 21 9.53 -2.20 2.70
CA TYR A 21 10.46 -3.31 2.46
C TYR A 21 11.27 -3.62 3.72
N ASN A 22 11.42 -4.91 4.01
CA ASN A 22 12.19 -5.46 5.13
C ASN A 22 11.63 -5.17 6.54
N ALA A 23 10.51 -4.45 6.66
CA ALA A 23 9.75 -4.39 7.91
C ALA A 23 9.06 -5.75 8.11
N GLN A 24 9.35 -6.41 9.24
CA GLN A 24 8.75 -7.71 9.53
C GLN A 24 7.25 -7.56 9.72
N ASP A 25 6.50 -8.56 9.23
CA ASP A 25 5.07 -8.63 9.46
C ASP A 25 4.77 -8.72 10.97
N GLY A 26 3.61 -8.20 11.36
CA GLY A 26 3.23 -8.00 12.75
C GLY A 26 3.48 -6.57 13.20
N GLU A 27 4.01 -6.42 14.41
CA GLU A 27 4.03 -5.14 15.10
C GLU A 27 5.00 -4.12 14.47
N GLU A 28 6.10 -4.59 13.87
CA GLU A 28 7.08 -3.71 13.23
C GLU A 28 6.48 -3.00 12.00
N ALA A 29 5.93 -3.76 11.05
CA ALA A 29 5.25 -3.20 9.88
C ALA A 29 4.03 -2.35 10.28
N TYR A 30 3.25 -2.78 11.27
CA TYR A 30 2.08 -2.05 11.76
C TYR A 30 2.46 -0.69 12.37
N GLN A 31 3.38 -0.65 13.35
CA GLN A 31 3.75 0.58 14.05
C GLN A 31 4.48 1.55 13.16
N SER A 32 5.41 1.07 12.32
CA SER A 32 6.14 1.94 11.39
C SER A 32 5.21 2.62 10.38
N THR A 33 4.23 1.89 9.85
CA THR A 33 3.21 2.43 8.94
C THR A 33 2.30 3.42 9.65
N LEU A 34 1.80 3.08 10.84
CA LEU A 34 0.95 3.96 11.62
C LEU A 34 1.70 5.25 12.03
N ALA A 35 2.98 5.15 12.36
CA ALA A 35 3.84 6.31 12.64
C ALA A 35 4.02 7.19 11.41
N ALA A 36 4.24 6.60 10.22
CA ALA A 36 4.32 7.36 8.97
C ALA A 36 3.01 8.11 8.68
N LEU A 37 1.86 7.46 8.82
CA LEU A 37 0.55 8.08 8.63
C LEU A 37 0.32 9.24 9.61
N LYS A 38 0.68 9.06 10.90
CA LYS A 38 0.65 10.10 11.94
C LYS A 38 1.60 11.27 11.66
N ALA A 39 2.74 11.00 11.03
CA ALA A 39 3.70 12.01 10.60
C ALA A 39 3.26 12.79 9.34
N GLY A 40 2.12 12.42 8.74
CA GLY A 40 1.53 13.13 7.60
C GLY A 40 1.80 12.47 6.24
N TYR A 41 2.38 11.26 6.21
CA TYR A 41 2.45 10.51 4.95
C TYR A 41 1.06 10.16 4.46
N ARG A 42 0.88 10.23 3.13
CA ARG A 42 -0.35 9.85 2.43
C ARG A 42 -0.09 8.89 1.28
N HIS A 43 1.14 8.39 1.15
CA HIS A 43 1.54 7.41 0.14
C HIS A 43 2.29 6.29 0.83
N ILE A 44 1.78 5.06 0.75
CA ILE A 44 2.39 3.84 1.31
C ILE A 44 2.73 2.89 0.17
N ASP A 45 3.97 2.43 0.14
CA ASP A 45 4.48 1.46 -0.84
C ASP A 45 4.77 0.13 -0.16
N THR A 46 4.11 -0.93 -0.64
CA THR A 46 4.35 -2.32 -0.23
C THR A 46 4.48 -3.23 -1.46
N ALA A 47 4.59 -4.53 -1.25
CA ALA A 47 4.57 -5.54 -2.29
C ALA A 47 4.14 -6.89 -1.70
N ARG A 48 3.52 -7.74 -2.53
CA ARG A 48 3.20 -9.13 -2.15
C ARG A 48 4.41 -9.85 -1.54
N ILE A 49 5.58 -9.66 -2.13
CA ILE A 49 6.79 -10.38 -1.74
C ILE A 49 7.38 -9.91 -0.40
N TYR A 50 6.97 -8.74 0.11
CA TYR A 50 7.40 -8.24 1.41
C TYR A 50 6.71 -8.98 2.56
N LYS A 51 5.60 -9.69 2.26
CA LYS A 51 4.85 -10.54 3.19
C LYS A 51 4.30 -9.80 4.42
N ASN A 52 4.09 -8.49 4.32
CA ASN A 52 3.59 -7.66 5.42
C ASN A 52 2.28 -6.91 5.11
N GLU A 53 1.64 -7.18 3.96
CA GLU A 53 0.41 -6.51 3.51
C GLU A 53 -0.72 -6.52 4.56
N GLU A 54 -0.83 -7.59 5.36
CA GLU A 54 -1.85 -7.70 6.42
C GLU A 54 -1.64 -6.65 7.53
N SER A 55 -0.39 -6.46 7.95
CA SER A 55 -0.04 -5.45 8.94
C SER A 55 -0.17 -4.03 8.41
N ILE A 56 0.13 -3.82 7.11
CA ILE A 56 -0.08 -2.53 6.44
C ILE A 56 -1.58 -2.20 6.36
N GLY A 57 -2.40 -3.15 5.93
CA GLY A 57 -3.86 -3.00 5.88
C GLY A 57 -4.46 -2.67 7.24
N ARG A 58 -4.02 -3.37 8.29
CA ARG A 58 -4.39 -3.08 9.68
C ARG A 58 -4.02 -1.66 10.09
N ALA A 59 -2.78 -1.23 9.83
CA ALA A 59 -2.31 0.11 10.20
C ALA A 59 -3.10 1.22 9.48
N ILE A 60 -3.45 1.01 8.21
CA ILE A 60 -4.23 1.97 7.43
C ILE A 60 -5.64 2.09 8.00
N ARG A 61 -6.33 0.96 8.23
CA ARG A 61 -7.67 0.95 8.83
C ARG A 61 -7.69 1.62 10.21
N ASP A 62 -6.73 1.27 11.06
CA ASP A 62 -6.66 1.76 12.45
C ASP A 62 -6.12 3.21 12.53
N SER A 63 -5.58 3.76 11.43
CA SER A 63 -5.19 5.17 11.35
C SER A 63 -6.37 6.15 11.40
N GLY A 64 -7.57 5.68 11.01
CA GLY A 64 -8.77 6.50 10.90
C GLY A 64 -8.76 7.52 9.75
N ILE A 65 -7.74 7.51 8.89
CA ILE A 65 -7.68 8.37 7.70
C ILE A 65 -8.63 7.78 6.64
N PRO A 66 -9.51 8.60 6.02
CA PRO A 66 -10.35 8.13 4.92
C PRO A 66 -9.51 7.49 3.80
N ARG A 67 -9.95 6.34 3.28
CA ARG A 67 -9.18 5.55 2.31
C ARG A 67 -8.83 6.36 1.06
N GLU A 68 -9.73 7.24 0.63
CA GLU A 68 -9.58 8.14 -0.51
C GLU A 68 -8.52 9.24 -0.32
N GLU A 69 -8.07 9.50 0.91
CA GLU A 69 -6.95 10.41 1.19
C GLU A 69 -5.58 9.73 1.08
N LEU A 70 -5.55 8.41 0.89
CA LEU A 70 -4.34 7.60 0.84
C LEU A 70 -4.06 7.09 -0.57
N PHE A 71 -2.77 7.06 -0.92
CA PHE A 71 -2.24 6.44 -2.12
C PHE A 71 -1.50 5.16 -1.74
N ILE A 72 -2.06 4.00 -2.07
CA ILE A 72 -1.53 2.69 -1.68
C ILE A 72 -1.03 1.96 -2.92
N THR A 73 0.26 1.60 -2.90
CA THR A 73 0.92 0.87 -3.97
C THR A 73 1.24 -0.56 -3.51
N THR A 74 0.90 -1.57 -4.30
CA THR A 74 1.43 -2.95 -4.13
C THR A 74 2.01 -3.48 -5.45
N LYS A 75 2.60 -4.67 -5.43
CA LYS A 75 3.35 -5.20 -6.57
C LYS A 75 3.04 -6.67 -6.79
N LEU A 76 2.76 -7.00 -8.06
CA LEU A 76 2.71 -8.37 -8.54
C LEU A 76 4.09 -9.02 -8.40
N TRP A 77 4.14 -10.23 -7.84
CA TRP A 77 5.37 -11.02 -7.78
C TRP A 77 5.56 -11.85 -9.05
N ASN A 78 6.80 -12.23 -9.34
CA ASN A 78 7.23 -12.91 -10.56
C ASN A 78 6.42 -14.18 -10.89
N THR A 79 5.83 -14.84 -9.90
CA THR A 79 5.03 -16.06 -10.08
C THR A 79 3.62 -15.79 -10.61
N GLY A 80 3.22 -14.52 -10.78
CA GLY A 80 1.86 -14.12 -11.14
C GLY A 80 1.69 -13.50 -12.52
N HIS A 81 2.69 -13.55 -13.41
CA HIS A 81 2.65 -12.80 -14.69
C HIS A 81 1.68 -13.34 -15.77
N SER A 82 1.01 -14.48 -15.54
CA SER A 82 -0.09 -14.87 -16.44
C SER A 82 -1.31 -13.98 -16.21
N TYR A 83 -2.20 -13.87 -17.19
CA TYR A 83 -3.41 -13.04 -17.06
C TYR A 83 -4.26 -13.44 -15.84
N GLU A 84 -4.59 -14.74 -15.72
CA GLU A 84 -5.33 -15.25 -14.56
C GLU A 84 -4.52 -15.20 -13.26
N GLY A 85 -3.20 -15.41 -13.34
CA GLY A 85 -2.29 -15.29 -12.20
C GLY A 85 -2.27 -13.87 -11.63
N ALA A 86 -2.27 -12.85 -12.48
CA ALA A 86 -2.24 -11.45 -12.07
C ALA A 86 -3.55 -11.06 -11.39
N LYS A 87 -4.70 -11.51 -11.92
CA LYS A 87 -6.02 -11.27 -11.32
C LYS A 87 -6.14 -11.93 -9.95
N ALA A 88 -5.73 -13.19 -9.83
CA ALA A 88 -5.74 -13.91 -8.56
C ALA A 88 -4.77 -13.27 -7.54
N ALA A 89 -3.58 -12.86 -7.97
CA ALA A 89 -2.60 -12.20 -7.11
C ALA A 89 -3.09 -10.83 -6.61
N LEU A 90 -3.71 -10.02 -7.46
CA LEU A 90 -4.31 -8.75 -7.08
C LEU A 90 -5.43 -8.96 -6.04
N ALA A 91 -6.36 -9.89 -6.31
CA ALA A 91 -7.44 -10.21 -5.37
C ALA A 91 -6.90 -10.62 -4.00
N ALA A 92 -5.86 -11.46 -3.97
CA ALA A 92 -5.24 -11.88 -2.73
C ALA A 92 -4.53 -10.73 -2.00
N SER A 93 -3.91 -9.79 -2.73
CA SER A 93 -3.31 -8.58 -2.12
C SER A 93 -4.37 -7.64 -1.55
N LEU A 94 -5.48 -7.45 -2.25
CA LEU A 94 -6.63 -6.67 -1.76
C LEU A 94 -7.22 -7.27 -0.48
N GLU A 95 -7.36 -8.60 -0.43
CA GLU A 95 -7.81 -9.32 0.77
C GLU A 95 -6.89 -9.07 1.97
N ARG A 96 -5.57 -9.24 1.78
CA ARG A 96 -4.58 -8.98 2.85
C ARG A 96 -4.58 -7.53 3.30
N LEU A 97 -4.61 -6.59 2.35
CA LEU A 97 -4.68 -5.16 2.63
C LEU A 97 -6.03 -4.74 3.22
N GLN A 98 -7.07 -5.57 3.10
CA GLN A 98 -8.45 -5.29 3.51
C GLN A 98 -9.03 -4.06 2.79
N MET A 99 -8.89 -4.04 1.46
CA MET A 99 -9.29 -2.92 0.62
C MET A 99 -10.00 -3.40 -0.64
N ASP A 100 -10.87 -2.56 -1.19
CA ASP A 100 -11.54 -2.84 -2.47
C ASP A 100 -10.68 -2.45 -3.69
N TYR A 101 -9.72 -1.56 -3.50
CA TYR A 101 -8.81 -1.09 -4.55
C TYR A 101 -7.43 -0.67 -4.02
N VAL A 102 -6.45 -0.67 -4.93
CA VAL A 102 -5.13 -0.02 -4.77
C VAL A 102 -5.00 1.09 -5.80
N ASP A 103 -4.13 2.06 -5.51
CA ASP A 103 -3.93 3.23 -6.37
C ASP A 103 -2.90 2.96 -7.48
N LEU A 104 -1.96 2.03 -7.21
CA LEU A 104 -0.92 1.57 -8.14
C LEU A 104 -0.53 0.11 -7.92
#